data_AF-A0A9K3HFK3-F1
#
_entry.id   AF-A0A9K3HFK3-F1
#
_cell.length_a   1.000
_cell.length_b   1.000
_cell.length_c   1.000
_cell.angle_alpha   90.00
_cell.angle_beta   90.00
_cell.angle_gamma   90.00
#
_symmetry.space_group_name_H-M   'P 1'
#
loop_
_entity.id
_entity.type
_entity.pdbx_description
1 polymer ?
#
loop_
_entity_poly.entity_id
_entity_poly.type
_entity_poly.pdbx_seq_one_letter_code
_entity_poly.pdbx_strand_id
1 'polypeptide(L)' 'MTVLRAISLLAHVMGSEITCSKLLSVVVTASKDSAEYIKFNVAKVLQSFIPLVDQSKLKFRPICS' A
#
# COMPACT_ATOMS: atom_id res chain seq x y z
N MET A 1 -10.01 -15.82 4.54
CA MET A 1 -8.55 -15.62 4.43
C MET A 1 -8.24 -15.28 2.99
N THR A 2 -7.72 -14.09 2.69
CA THR A 2 -7.46 -13.64 1.31
C THR A 2 -5.97 -13.32 1.13
N VAL A 3 -5.47 -13.39 -0.11
CA VAL A 3 -4.09 -13.04 -0.47
C VAL A 3 -3.75 -11.59 -0.03
N LEU A 4 -4.72 -10.67 -0.10
CA LEU A 4 -4.58 -9.29 0.36
C LEU A 4 -4.24 -9.18 1.86
N ARG A 5 -4.84 -10.05 2.70
CA ARG A 5 -4.50 -10.09 4.13
C ARG A 5 -3.06 -10.58 4.36
N ALA A 6 -2.61 -11.57 3.60
CA ALA A 6 -1.23 -12.03 3.68
C ALA A 6 -0.23 -10.94 3.28
N ILE A 7 -0.54 -10.16 2.24
CA ILE A 7 0.27 -9.02 1.80
C ILE A 7 0.40 -7.97 2.91
N SER A 8 -0.69 -7.66 3.63
CA SER A 8 -0.66 -6.70 4.75
C SER A 8 0.23 -7.16 5.90
N LEU A 9 0.24 -8.46 6.21
CA LEU A 9 1.12 -9.05 7.22
C LEU A 9 2.59 -9.04 6.76
N LEU A 10 2.85 -9.43 5.51
CA LEU A 10 4.20 -9.45 4.94
C LEU A 10 4.82 -8.04 4.85
N ALA A 11 4.02 -7.01 4.58
CA ALA A 11 4.50 -5.64 4.48
C ALA A 11 5.18 -5.15 5.77
N HIS A 12 4.69 -5.55 6.94
CA HIS A 12 5.29 -5.16 8.23
C HIS A 12 6.67 -5.78 8.47
N VAL A 13 7.00 -6.90 7.82
CA VAL A 13 8.27 -7.62 8.01
C VAL A 13 9.27 -7.38 6.88
N MET A 14 8.80 -6.99 5.69
CA MET A 14 9.66 -6.79 4.49
C MET A 14 10.33 -5.42 4.42
N GLY A 15 9.94 -4.47 5.28
CA GLY A 15 10.47 -3.11 5.28
C GLY A 15 9.89 -2.22 4.16
N SER A 16 10.21 -0.93 4.20
CA SER A 16 9.60 0.10 3.33
C SER A 16 9.98 -0.06 1.85
N GLU A 17 11.23 -0.42 1.55
CA GLU A 17 11.72 -0.54 0.17
C GLU A 17 10.98 -1.63 -0.61
N ILE A 18 10.87 -2.83 -0.03
CA ILE A 18 10.18 -3.97 -0.65
C ILE A 18 8.66 -3.72 -0.69
N THR A 19 8.11 -3.13 0.37
CA THR A 19 6.68 -2.82 0.46
C THR A 19 6.25 -1.84 -0.62
N CYS A 20 7.00 -0.74 -0.81
CA CYS A 20 6.68 0.27 -1.83
C CYS A 20 6.96 -0.20 -3.26
N SER A 21 8.02 -0.98 -3.48
CA SER A 21 8.44 -1.36 -4.84
C SER A 21 7.70 -2.58 -5.37
N LYS A 22 7.41 -3.57 -4.52
CA LYS A 22 6.83 -4.86 -4.93
C LYS A 22 5.40 -5.04 -4.44
N LEU A 23 5.16 -4.90 -3.13
CA LEU A 23 3.84 -5.21 -2.56
C LEU A 23 2.78 -4.19 -2.96
N LEU A 24 3.13 -2.89 -3.00
CA LEU A 24 2.22 -1.83 -3.42
C LEU A 24 1.76 -2.03 -4.87
N SER A 25 2.66 -2.46 -5.77
CA SER A 25 2.31 -2.76 -7.17
C SER A 25 1.25 -3.87 -7.28
N VAL A 26 1.36 -4.92 -6.46
CA VAL A 26 0.38 -6.01 -6.41
C VAL A 26 -0.97 -5.49 -5.90
N VAL A 27 -0.97 -4.66 -4.85
CA VAL A 27 -2.18 -4.07 -4.28
C VAL A 27 -2.87 -3.11 -5.26
N VAL A 28 -2.10 -2.32 -6.02
CA VAL A 28 -2.61 -1.45 -7.10
C VAL A 28 -3.19 -2.27 -8.23
N THR A 29 -2.57 -3.38 -8.60
CA THR A 29 -3.15 -4.29 -9.61
C THR A 29 -4.48 -4.87 -9.13
N ALA A 30 -4.55 -5.30 -7.86
CA ALA A 30 -5.78 -5.81 -7.25
C ALA A 30 -6.87 -4.73 -7.13
N SER A 31 -6.53 -3.44 -7.09
CA SER A 31 -7.51 -2.34 -7.03
C SER A 31 -8.38 -2.23 -8.29
N LYS A 32 -7.92 -2.79 -9.42
CA LYS A 32 -8.62 -2.75 -10.70
C LYS A 32 -9.68 -3.86 -10.84
N ASP A 33 -9.79 -4.75 -9.85
CA ASP A 33 -10.80 -5.80 -9.86
C ASP A 33 -12.22 -5.19 -9.91
N SER A 34 -13.14 -5.81 -10.63
CA SER A 34 -14.52 -5.32 -10.77
C SER A 34 -15.34 -5.52 -9.49
N ALA A 35 -14.98 -6.50 -8.66
CA ALA A 35 -15.75 -6.87 -7.48
C ALA A 35 -15.50 -5.90 -6.31
N GLU A 36 -16.57 -5.31 -5.79
CA GLU A 36 -16.52 -4.33 -4.71
C GLU A 36 -15.88 -4.87 -3.42
N TYR A 37 -16.09 -6.16 -3.11
CA TYR A 37 -15.48 -6.80 -1.95
C TYR A 37 -13.95 -6.83 -2.03
N ILE A 38 -13.38 -6.90 -3.23
CA ILE A 38 -11.93 -6.84 -3.45
C ILE A 38 -11.45 -5.42 -3.24
N LYS A 39 -12.12 -4.43 -3.83
CA LYS A 39 -11.79 -3.00 -3.65
C LYS A 39 -11.78 -2.58 -2.19
N PHE A 40 -12.77 -3.04 -1.41
CA PHE A 40 -12.83 -2.77 0.03
C PHE A 40 -11.64 -3.37 0.80
N ASN A 41 -11.24 -4.61 0.45
CA ASN A 41 -10.07 -5.23 1.05
C ASN A 41 -8.77 -4.55 0.63
N VAL A 42 -8.65 -4.10 -0.62
CA VAL A 42 -7.52 -3.32 -1.13
C VAL A 42 -7.37 -2.02 -0.33
N ALA A 43 -8.47 -1.31 -0.07
CA ALA A 43 -8.44 -0.10 0.74
C ALA A 43 -7.89 -0.35 2.16
N LYS A 44 -8.30 -1.45 2.80
CA LYS A 44 -7.76 -1.86 4.12
C LYS A 44 -6.27 -2.14 4.08
N VAL A 45 -5.78 -2.80 3.02
CA VAL A 45 -4.34 -3.06 2.86
C VAL A 45 -3.56 -1.78 2.64
N LEU A 46 -4.04 -0.89 1.76
CA LEU A 46 -3.41 0.41 1.53
C LEU A 46 -3.34 1.25 2.82
N GLN A 47 -4.40 1.22 3.64
CA GLN A 47 -4.39 1.88 4.94
C GLN A 47 -3.28 1.34 5.86
N SER A 48 -3.06 0.03 5.85
CA SER A 48 -1.97 -0.59 6.63
C SER A 48 -0.56 -0.21 6.17
N PHE A 49 -0.41 0.31 4.96
CA PHE A 49 0.89 0.73 4.41
C PHE A 49 1.26 2.16 4.78
N ILE A 50 0.31 2.98 5.23
CA ILE A 50 0.54 4.38 5.63
C ILE A 50 1.72 4.52 6.61
N PRO A 51 1.81 3.75 7.72
CA PRO A 51 2.95 3.88 8.64
C PRO A 51 4.27 3.30 8.08
N LEU A 52 4.24 2.55 6.98
CA LEU A 52 5.41 1.92 6.37
C LEU A 52 6.05 2.79 5.28
N VAL A 53 5.29 3.73 4.71
CA VAL A 53 5.80 4.72 3.75
C VAL A 53 6.45 5.85 4.54
N ASP A 54 7.78 5.91 4.46
CA ASP A 54 8.58 6.92 5.14
C ASP A 54 8.13 8.34 4.77
N GLN A 55 7.50 9.03 5.73
CA GLN A 55 7.00 10.40 5.59
C GLN A 55 8.13 11.39 5.26
N SER A 56 9.38 11.01 5.51
CA SER A 56 10.57 11.81 5.20
C SER A 56 10.75 12.06 3.69
N LYS A 57 10.14 11.24 2.82
CA LYS A 57 10.19 11.43 1.35
C LYS A 57 9.03 12.26 0.79
N LEU A 58 7.99 12.54 1.58
CA LEU A 58 6.97 13.52 1.24
C LEU A 58 7.52 14.93 1.52
N LYS A 59 8.54 15.34 0.76
CA LYS A 59 8.95 16.74 0.71
C LYS A 59 7.84 17.51 0.02
N PHE A 60 6.90 18.04 0.80
CA PHE A 60 6.00 19.09 0.36
C PHE A 60 6.89 20.27 -0.04
N ARG A 61 7.16 20.42 -1.34
CA ARG A 61 7.78 21.65 -1.85
C ARG A 61 6.65 22.68 -1.87
N PRO A 62 6.61 23.68 -0.97
CA PRO A 62 5.60 24.72 -1.06
C PRO A 62 5.78 25.44 -2.40
N ILE A 63 4.69 25.55 -3.16
CA ILE A 63 4.63 26.27 -4.43
C ILE A 63 4.43 27.75 -4.10
N CYS A 64 5.45 28.39 -3.54
CA CYS A 64 5.54 29.85 -3.48
C CYS A 64 7.00 30.23 -3.75
N SER A 65 7.28 30.64 -4.98
CA SER A 65 8.40 31.51 -5.32
C SER A 65 8.04 32.33 -6.55
#